data_AF-A0A1B1UR33-F1
#
_entry.id   AF-A0A1B1UR33-F1
#
_cell.length_a   1.000
_cell.length_b   1.000
_cell.length_c   1.000
_cell.angle_alpha   90.00
_cell.angle_beta   90.00
_cell.angle_gamma   90.00
#
_symmetry.space_group_name_H-M   'P 1'
#
loop_
_entity.id
_entity.type
_entity.pdbx_description
1 polymer ?
#
loop_
_entity_poly.entity_id
_entity_poly.type
_entity_poly.pdbx_seq_one_letter_code
_entity_poly.pdbx_strand_id
1 'polypeptide(L)'
;MINALMHARAYGPLLAAAIFTLAAPAFAQAPSQAQRDAIKSQCGSDYIAHCSSVPPGGEAALQCLEKNKGKLSAGCEKAIAAASGGGAAAAAPATGAAPAAGTAAAAAPAAAPAAIVLRPMRPREELFVLRSACGADVRTICGGVPAGGGRIVQCLATNAAQLSPACKDVLSQFAAR
;
A
#
# COMPACT_ATOMS: atom_id res chain seq x y z
N MET A 1 56.61 -15.80 -23.28
CA MET A 1 57.45 -15.81 -22.07
C MET A 1 56.66 -16.48 -20.94
N ILE A 2 57.06 -17.71 -20.58
CA ILE A 2 56.96 -18.40 -19.26
C ILE A 2 55.54 -18.44 -18.64
N ASN A 3 54.69 -19.46 -18.79
CA ASN A 3 54.74 -20.90 -18.42
C ASN A 3 54.91 -21.23 -16.91
N ALA A 4 54.17 -22.25 -16.46
CA ALA A 4 54.16 -22.97 -15.16
C ALA A 4 53.16 -22.45 -14.10
N LEU A 5 52.03 -23.11 -13.85
CA LEU A 5 51.87 -24.40 -13.14
C LEU A 5 52.62 -24.45 -11.80
N MET A 6 51.84 -24.29 -10.72
CA MET A 6 51.68 -25.32 -9.69
C MET A 6 52.98 -25.76 -9.00
N HIS A 7 53.26 -25.21 -7.82
CA HIS A 7 53.95 -25.95 -6.76
C HIS A 7 53.18 -25.79 -5.44
N ALA A 8 52.50 -26.88 -5.11
CA ALA A 8 52.01 -27.18 -3.77
C ALA A 8 53.18 -27.40 -2.81
N ARG A 9 52.97 -27.03 -1.53
CA ARG A 9 53.45 -27.63 -0.26
C ARG A 9 53.78 -26.52 0.73
N ALA A 10 52.92 -26.28 1.73
CA ALA A 10 52.85 -27.04 2.98
C ALA A 10 54.00 -26.71 3.94
N TYR A 11 53.88 -25.58 4.65
CA TYR A 11 54.49 -25.25 5.96
C TYR A 11 53.73 -24.00 6.48
N GLY A 12 53.13 -23.90 7.67
CA GLY A 12 52.90 -24.81 8.78
C GLY A 12 51.71 -24.27 9.59
N PRO A 13 51.18 -25.05 10.55
CA PRO A 13 50.03 -24.68 11.36
C PRO A 13 50.48 -23.80 12.53
N LEU A 14 49.67 -22.81 12.90
CA LEU A 14 49.51 -22.18 14.22
C LEU A 14 49.41 -20.65 14.16
N LEU A 15 48.31 -20.18 14.77
CA LEU A 15 48.14 -18.87 15.41
C LEU A 15 48.11 -17.63 14.50
N ALA A 16 46.90 -17.20 14.15
CA ALA A 16 46.45 -15.85 14.46
C ALA A 16 44.95 -15.72 14.20
N ALA A 17 44.23 -15.37 15.26
CA ALA A 17 42.87 -14.87 15.20
C ALA A 17 42.79 -13.66 14.27
N ALA A 18 41.81 -13.64 13.35
CA ALA A 18 41.32 -12.38 12.78
C ALA A 18 40.01 -12.60 12.01
N ILE A 19 38.94 -12.10 12.62
CA ILE A 19 37.82 -11.43 11.96
C ILE A 19 36.90 -12.34 11.14
N PHE A 20 35.93 -12.93 11.83
CA PHE A 20 34.65 -13.29 11.20
C PHE A 20 33.92 -11.98 10.90
N THR A 21 34.18 -11.38 9.74
CA THR A 21 33.34 -10.29 9.21
C THR A 21 31.96 -10.88 8.94
N LEU A 22 31.00 -10.62 9.84
CA LEU A 22 29.59 -10.82 9.56
C LEU A 22 29.18 -9.83 8.46
N ALA A 23 29.39 -10.22 7.20
CA ALA A 23 28.72 -9.61 6.08
C ALA A 23 27.22 -9.90 6.23
N ALA A 24 26.48 -8.94 6.79
CA ALA A 24 25.03 -8.93 6.69
C ALA A 24 24.68 -8.99 5.19
N PRO A 25 23.74 -9.86 4.77
CA PRO A 25 23.34 -9.87 3.38
C PRO A 25 22.70 -8.50 3.11
N ALA A 26 23.30 -7.76 2.19
CA ALA A 26 22.59 -6.70 1.50
C ALA A 26 21.48 -7.37 0.69
N PHE A 27 20.35 -7.67 1.34
CA PHE A 27 19.12 -7.93 0.61
C PHE A 27 18.92 -6.73 -0.29
N ALA A 28 18.80 -6.97 -1.60
CA ALA A 28 18.27 -5.99 -2.54
C ALA A 28 17.01 -5.41 -1.90
N GLN A 29 17.12 -4.17 -1.40
CA GLN A 29 16.14 -3.58 -0.50
C GLN A 29 14.93 -3.22 -1.35
N ALA A 30 13.91 -4.07 -1.37
CA ALA A 30 12.64 -3.69 -1.97
C ALA A 30 12.17 -2.37 -1.34
N PRO A 31 11.57 -1.44 -2.10
CA PRO A 31 11.21 -0.12 -1.59
C PRO A 31 10.38 -0.25 -0.31
N SER A 32 10.72 0.56 0.69
CA SER A 32 10.05 0.58 1.99
C SER A 32 8.55 0.89 1.82
N GLN A 33 7.72 0.53 2.81
CA GLN A 33 6.27 0.82 2.74
C GLN A 33 6.01 2.32 2.54
N ALA A 34 6.76 3.18 3.23
CA ALA A 34 6.68 4.63 3.07
C ALA A 34 7.00 5.09 1.63
N GLN A 35 8.04 4.52 0.99
CA GLN A 35 8.33 4.79 -0.43
C GLN A 35 7.23 4.28 -1.35
N ARG A 36 6.70 3.08 -1.11
CA ARG A 36 5.61 2.52 -1.93
C ARG A 36 4.35 3.39 -1.83
N ASP A 37 4.06 3.95 -0.68
CA ASP A 37 2.90 4.85 -0.50
C ASP A 37 3.16 6.23 -1.10
N ALA A 38 4.38 6.76 -1.03
CA ALA A 38 4.78 7.97 -1.75
C ALA A 38 4.71 7.79 -3.28
N ILE A 39 5.12 6.64 -3.81
CA ILE A 39 4.99 6.33 -5.24
C ILE A 39 3.50 6.25 -5.61
N LYS A 40 2.67 5.56 -4.83
CA LYS A 40 1.22 5.47 -5.12
C LYS A 40 0.54 6.83 -5.15
N SER A 41 0.90 7.74 -4.25
CA SER A 41 0.29 9.07 -4.19
C SER A 41 0.70 9.96 -5.36
N GLN A 42 1.95 9.86 -5.82
CA GLN A 42 2.48 10.65 -6.93
C GLN A 42 2.18 10.05 -8.31
N CYS A 43 2.05 8.72 -8.41
CA CYS A 43 1.87 8.00 -9.68
C CYS A 43 0.44 7.53 -9.92
N GLY A 44 -0.52 7.84 -9.05
CA GLY A 44 -1.86 7.27 -9.11
C GLY A 44 -2.59 7.51 -10.44
N SER A 45 -2.50 8.73 -10.99
CA SER A 45 -3.09 9.07 -12.29
C SER A 45 -2.34 8.42 -13.46
N ASP A 46 -1.01 8.47 -13.44
CA ASP A 46 -0.17 7.89 -14.50
C ASP A 46 -0.32 6.37 -14.58
N TYR A 47 -0.48 5.72 -13.42
CA TYR A 47 -0.73 4.29 -13.33
C TYR A 47 -2.06 3.90 -13.99
N ILE A 48 -3.12 4.69 -13.82
CA ILE A 48 -4.42 4.43 -14.45
C ILE A 48 -4.32 4.60 -15.98
N ALA A 49 -3.58 5.60 -16.44
CA ALA A 49 -3.41 5.89 -17.86
C ALA A 49 -2.51 4.88 -18.59
N HIS A 50 -1.50 4.34 -17.93
CA HIS A 50 -0.43 3.57 -18.60
C HIS A 50 -0.25 2.13 -18.08
N CYS A 51 -0.81 1.79 -16.92
CA CYS A 51 -0.55 0.52 -16.22
C CYS A 51 -1.81 -0.16 -15.63
N SER A 52 -3.02 0.21 -16.05
CA SER A 52 -4.29 -0.27 -15.48
C SER A 52 -4.57 -1.76 -15.61
N SER A 53 -3.84 -2.48 -16.48
CA SER A 53 -3.95 -3.94 -16.64
C SER A 53 -3.11 -4.73 -15.63
N VAL A 54 -2.33 -4.05 -14.80
CA VAL A 54 -1.47 -4.66 -13.78
C VAL A 54 -2.15 -4.54 -12.41
N PRO A 55 -1.95 -5.47 -11.46
CA PRO A 55 -2.41 -5.28 -10.09
C PRO A 55 -1.68 -4.12 -9.41
N PRO A 56 -2.39 -3.20 -8.72
CA PRO A 56 -1.77 -2.07 -8.05
C PRO A 56 -1.00 -2.51 -6.82
N GLY A 57 0.20 -1.93 -6.65
CA GLY A 57 1.12 -2.32 -5.58
C GLY A 57 1.89 -3.60 -5.91
N GLY A 58 3.04 -3.76 -5.29
CA GLY A 58 3.96 -4.85 -5.62
C GLY A 58 4.87 -4.52 -6.81
N GLU A 59 5.59 -5.53 -7.27
CA GLU A 59 6.74 -5.36 -8.17
C GLU A 59 6.31 -5.20 -9.62
N ALA A 60 5.25 -5.89 -10.05
CA ALA A 60 4.68 -5.77 -11.39
C ALA A 60 4.22 -4.32 -11.68
N ALA A 61 3.60 -3.66 -10.71
CA ALA A 61 3.18 -2.26 -10.84
C ALA A 61 4.39 -1.33 -11.01
N LEU A 62 5.44 -1.52 -10.21
CA LEU A 62 6.67 -0.74 -10.32
C LEU A 62 7.33 -0.97 -11.68
N GLN A 63 7.44 -2.21 -12.13
CA GLN A 63 8.05 -2.54 -13.42
C GLN A 63 7.29 -1.94 -14.61
N CYS A 64 5.96 -1.87 -14.54
CA CYS A 64 5.15 -1.19 -15.55
C CYS A 64 5.43 0.32 -15.59
N LEU A 65 5.46 0.96 -14.41
CA LEU A 65 5.78 2.39 -14.30
C LEU A 65 7.20 2.66 -14.79
N GLU A 66 8.17 1.81 -14.44
CA GLU A 66 9.54 1.96 -14.90
C GLU A 66 9.70 1.88 -16.41
N LYS A 67 8.98 0.96 -17.06
CA LYS A 67 8.97 0.83 -18.53
C LYS A 67 8.31 2.02 -19.22
N ASN A 68 7.42 2.73 -18.52
CA ASN A 68 6.70 3.88 -19.05
C ASN A 68 7.24 5.22 -18.54
N LYS A 69 8.37 5.28 -17.82
CA LYS A 69 8.92 6.50 -17.17
C LYS A 69 8.75 7.77 -17.99
N GLY A 70 9.27 7.80 -19.22
CA GLY A 70 9.18 8.97 -20.12
C GLY A 70 7.78 9.33 -20.64
N LYS A 71 6.73 8.60 -20.25
CA LYS A 71 5.31 8.91 -20.49
C LYS A 71 4.57 9.32 -19.22
N LEU A 72 5.19 9.17 -18.05
CA LEU A 72 4.58 9.52 -16.77
C LEU A 72 4.79 11.00 -16.48
N SER A 73 4.02 11.53 -15.54
CA SER A 73 4.24 12.86 -14.99
C SER A 73 5.61 13.00 -14.32
N ALA A 74 6.19 14.21 -14.38
CA ALA A 74 7.47 14.51 -13.75
C ALA A 74 7.49 14.22 -12.24
N GLY A 75 6.34 14.37 -11.57
CA GLY A 75 6.17 14.02 -10.16
C GLY A 75 6.32 12.52 -9.91
N CYS A 76 5.69 11.71 -10.77
CA CYS A 76 5.78 10.26 -10.71
C CYS A 76 7.18 9.73 -11.07
N GLU A 77 7.80 10.26 -12.13
CA GLU A 77 9.18 9.90 -12.51
C GLU A 77 10.17 10.15 -11.36
N LYS A 78 10.07 11.31 -10.71
CA LYS A 78 10.91 11.69 -9.57
C LYS A 78 10.71 10.75 -8.37
N ALA A 79 9.46 10.37 -8.09
CA ALA A 79 9.14 9.44 -7.00
C ALA A 79 9.69 8.02 -7.27
N ILE A 80 9.64 7.55 -8.52
CA ILE A 80 10.18 6.24 -8.90
C ILE A 80 11.72 6.26 -8.86
N ALA A 81 12.36 7.33 -9.34
CA ALA A 81 13.81 7.49 -9.29
C ALA A 81 14.36 7.48 -7.85
N ALA A 82 13.68 8.18 -6.94
CA ALA A 82 13.99 8.19 -5.50
C ALA A 82 13.74 6.84 -4.80
N ALA A 83 12.92 5.97 -5.40
CA ALA A 83 12.66 4.63 -4.89
C ALA A 83 13.64 3.57 -5.42
N SER A 84 14.17 3.75 -6.64
CA SER A 84 15.15 2.84 -7.27
C SER A 84 16.59 3.09 -6.84
N GLY A 85 16.92 4.30 -6.39
CA GLY A 85 18.24 4.64 -5.85
C GLY A 85 18.17 4.74 -4.33
N GLY A 86 18.41 3.64 -3.63
CA GLY A 86 18.36 3.57 -2.16
C GLY A 86 19.10 4.75 -1.51
N GLY A 87 18.34 5.70 -1.00
CA GLY A 87 18.86 6.85 -0.28
C GLY A 87 18.52 6.74 1.19
N ALA A 88 19.53 6.46 2.01
CA ALA A 88 19.51 6.86 3.40
C ALA A 88 19.19 8.36 3.50
N ALA A 89 18.45 8.67 4.56
CA ALA A 89 17.95 9.97 4.99
C ALA A 89 18.73 11.21 4.56
N ALA A 90 17.98 12.21 4.10
CA ALA A 90 18.08 13.56 4.63
C ALA A 90 16.66 14.05 4.98
N ALA A 91 16.39 14.14 6.28
CA ALA A 91 15.28 14.92 6.85
C ALA A 91 15.47 16.42 6.47
N ALA A 92 14.47 17.31 6.43
CA ALA A 92 13.38 17.56 7.38
C ALA A 92 12.42 18.65 6.80
N PRO A 93 11.47 19.24 7.55
CA PRO A 93 10.70 18.73 8.68
C PRO A 93 9.19 18.64 8.35
N ALA A 94 8.47 17.78 9.07
CA ALA A 94 7.04 17.97 9.30
C ALA A 94 6.80 17.87 10.80
N THR A 95 6.73 19.04 11.44
CA THR A 95 6.10 19.23 12.75
C THR A 95 4.63 18.87 12.64
N GLY A 96 4.15 17.93 13.45
CA GLY A 96 2.73 17.56 13.48
C GLY A 96 2.42 16.39 14.41
N ALA A 97 2.44 16.67 15.71
CA ALA A 97 1.69 16.03 16.80
C ALA A 97 1.45 14.50 16.76
N ALA A 98 2.23 13.78 17.57
CA ALA A 98 1.84 12.47 18.08
C ALA A 98 0.69 12.59 19.10
N PRO A 99 -0.26 11.64 19.18
CA PRO A 99 -0.88 11.35 20.45
C PRO A 99 0.05 10.40 21.22
N ALA A 100 0.35 10.79 22.45
CA ALA A 100 0.91 9.92 23.46
C ALA A 100 -0.06 8.76 23.71
N ALA A 101 0.38 7.52 23.46
CA ALA A 101 -0.27 6.33 23.95
C ALA A 101 0.64 5.70 25.00
N GLY A 102 0.17 5.75 26.24
CA GLY A 102 0.88 5.26 27.41
C GLY A 102 1.13 3.75 27.35
N THR A 103 2.27 3.36 27.88
CA THR A 103 2.58 1.97 28.23
C THR A 103 1.76 1.55 29.44
N ALA A 104 0.59 0.97 29.21
CA ALA A 104 -0.03 0.05 30.16
C ALA A 104 0.26 -1.37 29.67
N ALA A 105 1.28 -1.98 30.28
CA ALA A 105 1.49 -3.42 30.21
C ALA A 105 0.29 -4.09 30.91
N ALA A 106 -0.63 -4.65 30.12
CA ALA A 106 -1.68 -5.52 30.62
C ALA A 106 -1.23 -6.97 30.50
N ALA A 107 -1.31 -7.68 31.62
CA ALA A 107 -1.02 -9.09 31.78
C ALA A 107 -1.69 -9.94 30.69
N ALA A 108 -0.94 -10.95 30.22
CA ALA A 108 -1.43 -11.96 29.29
C ALA A 108 -2.64 -12.71 29.89
N PRO A 109 -3.78 -12.83 29.18
CA PRO A 109 -4.82 -13.75 29.59
C PRO A 109 -4.49 -15.17 29.08
N ALA A 110 -4.88 -16.14 29.90
CA ALA A 110 -4.91 -17.56 29.54
C ALA A 110 -5.80 -17.80 28.30
N ALA A 111 -5.42 -18.81 27.52
CA ALA A 111 -6.00 -19.17 26.24
C ALA A 111 -7.53 -19.35 26.29
N ALA A 112 -8.24 -18.41 25.66
CA ALA A 112 -9.63 -18.57 25.23
C ALA A 112 -9.66 -19.19 23.81
N PRO A 113 -10.75 -19.85 23.39
CA PRO A 113 -10.85 -20.42 22.05
C PRO A 113 -10.72 -19.34 20.98
N ALA A 114 -10.14 -19.69 19.83
CA ALA A 114 -9.91 -18.79 18.71
C ALA A 114 -11.24 -18.28 18.13
N ALA A 115 -11.73 -17.15 18.65
CA ALA A 115 -12.78 -16.37 18.04
C ALA A 115 -12.27 -15.78 16.71
N ILE A 116 -13.09 -15.81 15.67
CA ILE A 116 -12.81 -15.10 14.42
C ILE A 116 -12.79 -13.60 14.74
N VAL A 117 -11.60 -13.02 14.75
CA VAL A 117 -11.44 -11.57 14.88
C VAL A 117 -11.59 -10.98 13.48
N LEU A 118 -12.76 -10.37 13.21
CA LEU A 118 -12.95 -9.64 11.97
C LEU A 118 -12.07 -8.38 11.98
N ARG A 119 -11.30 -8.18 10.91
CA ARG A 119 -10.56 -6.93 10.71
C ARG A 119 -11.55 -5.82 10.33
N PRO A 120 -11.33 -4.57 10.77
CA PRO A 120 -12.13 -3.44 10.31
C PRO A 120 -12.13 -3.37 8.78
N MET A 121 -13.31 -3.13 8.20
CA MET A 121 -13.46 -2.90 6.78
C MET A 121 -12.61 -1.71 6.36
N ARG A 122 -11.92 -1.84 5.23
CA ARG A 122 -11.19 -0.74 4.61
C ARG A 122 -12.16 0.18 3.88
N PRO A 123 -11.85 1.48 3.70
CA PRO A 123 -12.72 2.42 3.00
C PRO A 123 -13.14 1.99 1.59
N ARG A 124 -12.30 1.23 0.87
CA ARG A 124 -12.64 0.68 -0.45
C ARG A 124 -13.66 -0.44 -0.37
N GLU A 125 -13.57 -1.27 0.66
CA GLU A 125 -14.49 -2.38 0.88
C GLU A 125 -15.86 -1.83 1.31
N GLU A 126 -15.90 -0.78 2.13
CA GLU A 126 -17.15 -0.09 2.46
C GLU A 126 -17.84 0.50 1.23
N LEU A 127 -17.08 1.18 0.37
CA LEU A 127 -17.63 1.72 -0.88
C LEU A 127 -18.15 0.61 -1.80
N PHE A 128 -17.47 -0.54 -1.84
CA PHE A 128 -17.92 -1.70 -2.58
C PHE A 128 -19.23 -2.26 -2.02
N VAL A 129 -19.35 -2.42 -0.69
CA VAL A 129 -20.57 -2.87 -0.03
C VAL A 129 -21.72 -1.91 -0.31
N LEU A 130 -21.52 -0.60 -0.15
CA LEU A 130 -22.55 0.40 -0.44
C LEU A 130 -23.00 0.34 -1.91
N ARG A 131 -22.05 0.22 -2.85
CA ARG A 131 -22.38 0.13 -4.27
C ARG A 131 -23.08 -1.18 -4.63
N SER A 132 -22.77 -2.27 -3.94
CA SER A 132 -23.43 -3.56 -4.14
C SER A 132 -24.88 -3.52 -3.65
N ALA A 133 -25.12 -2.96 -2.45
CA ALA A 133 -26.44 -2.90 -1.84
C ALA A 133 -27.37 -1.90 -2.55
N CYS A 134 -26.86 -0.71 -2.86
CA CYS A 134 -27.66 0.36 -3.48
C CYS A 134 -27.61 0.36 -5.01
N GLY A 135 -26.86 -0.55 -5.64
CA GLY A 135 -26.61 -0.53 -7.08
C GLY A 135 -27.86 -0.66 -7.94
N ALA A 136 -28.84 -1.46 -7.50
CA ALA A 136 -30.13 -1.58 -8.18
C ALA A 136 -30.98 -0.31 -8.02
N ASP A 137 -31.12 0.19 -6.78
CA ASP A 137 -31.86 1.42 -6.48
C ASP A 137 -31.30 2.63 -7.23
N VAL A 138 -29.97 2.76 -7.31
CA VAL A 138 -29.33 3.84 -8.08
C VAL A 138 -29.71 3.77 -9.57
N ARG A 139 -29.83 2.57 -10.15
CA ARG A 139 -30.17 2.42 -11.57
C ARG A 139 -31.65 2.71 -11.84
N THR A 140 -32.53 2.23 -10.99
CA THR A 140 -33.98 2.32 -11.18
C THR A 140 -34.54 3.67 -10.75
N ILE A 141 -34.06 4.22 -9.63
CA ILE A 141 -34.57 5.45 -9.02
C ILE A 141 -33.73 6.66 -9.43
N CYS A 142 -32.40 6.50 -9.48
CA CYS A 142 -31.45 7.59 -9.73
C CYS A 142 -30.74 7.52 -11.09
N GLY A 143 -31.23 6.74 -12.04
CA GLY A 143 -30.53 6.48 -13.32
C GLY A 143 -30.25 7.72 -14.16
N GLY A 144 -31.04 8.77 -14.02
CA GLY A 144 -30.85 10.07 -14.68
C GLY A 144 -29.91 11.04 -13.95
N VAL A 145 -29.38 10.67 -12.78
CA VAL A 145 -28.56 11.56 -11.95
C VAL A 145 -27.10 11.52 -12.41
N PRO A 146 -26.52 12.66 -12.85
CA PRO A 146 -25.13 12.70 -13.25
C PRO A 146 -24.18 12.38 -12.10
N ALA A 147 -23.16 11.56 -12.38
CA ALA A 147 -22.20 11.09 -11.39
C ALA A 147 -21.34 12.24 -10.79
N GLY A 148 -20.80 12.02 -9.60
CA GLY A 148 -19.91 12.97 -8.91
C GLY A 148 -20.63 14.02 -8.05
N GLY A 149 -19.86 14.68 -7.19
CA GLY A 149 -20.33 15.77 -6.32
C GLY A 149 -21.42 15.38 -5.30
N GLY A 150 -21.52 14.10 -4.95
CA GLY A 150 -22.53 13.62 -3.98
C GLY A 150 -23.97 13.56 -4.51
N ARG A 151 -24.23 13.86 -5.79
CA ARG A 151 -25.60 13.95 -6.35
C ARG A 151 -26.39 12.65 -6.25
N ILE A 152 -25.75 11.50 -6.47
CA ILE A 152 -26.41 10.20 -6.33
C ILE A 152 -26.81 9.96 -4.87
N VAL A 153 -25.99 10.37 -3.91
CA VAL A 153 -26.32 10.25 -2.47
C VAL A 153 -27.53 11.11 -2.13
N GLN A 154 -27.58 12.34 -2.65
CA GLN A 154 -28.74 13.21 -2.48
C GLN A 154 -30.01 12.60 -3.07
N CYS A 155 -29.93 12.00 -4.27
CA CYS A 155 -31.07 11.32 -4.89
C CYS A 155 -31.56 10.15 -4.04
N LEU A 156 -30.64 9.32 -3.52
CA LEU A 156 -30.99 8.21 -2.62
C LEU A 156 -31.65 8.73 -1.33
N ALA A 157 -31.13 9.81 -0.74
CA ALA A 157 -31.70 10.41 0.46
C ALA A 157 -33.12 10.95 0.22
N THR A 158 -33.37 11.66 -0.88
CA THR A 158 -34.70 12.14 -1.25
C THR A 158 -35.70 11.01 -1.48
N ASN A 159 -35.23 9.88 -2.02
CA ASN A 159 -36.07 8.71 -2.31
C ASN A 159 -35.97 7.61 -1.26
N ALA A 160 -35.53 7.93 -0.03
CA ALA A 160 -35.23 6.94 1.01
C ALA A 160 -36.38 5.95 1.25
N ALA A 161 -37.64 6.40 1.15
CA ALA A 161 -38.81 5.53 1.30
C ALA A 161 -38.93 4.45 0.22
N GLN A 162 -38.48 4.72 -1.01
CA GLN A 162 -38.59 3.84 -2.18
C GLN A 162 -37.39 2.88 -2.33
N LEU A 163 -36.32 3.09 -1.55
CA LEU A 163 -35.14 2.23 -1.62
C LEU A 163 -35.45 0.79 -1.18
N SER A 164 -34.70 -0.15 -1.74
CA SER A 164 -34.69 -1.54 -1.30
C SER A 164 -34.30 -1.67 0.18
N PRO A 165 -34.77 -2.73 0.87
CA PRO A 165 -34.38 -3.00 2.26
C PRO A 165 -32.85 -3.08 2.42
N ALA A 166 -32.16 -3.75 1.50
CA ALA A 166 -30.72 -3.89 1.54
C ALA A 166 -29.97 -2.55 1.48
N CYS A 167 -30.41 -1.62 0.61
CA CYS A 167 -29.79 -0.29 0.54
C CYS A 167 -30.11 0.55 1.79
N LYS A 168 -31.33 0.46 2.33
CA LYS A 168 -31.71 1.13 3.58
C LYS A 168 -30.86 0.68 4.76
N ASP A 169 -30.64 -0.62 4.90
CA ASP A 169 -29.84 -1.19 5.99
C ASP A 169 -28.41 -0.65 5.97
N VAL A 170 -27.78 -0.60 4.80
CA VAL A 170 -26.42 -0.06 4.67
C VAL A 170 -26.41 1.46 4.90
N LEU A 171 -27.34 2.22 4.31
CA LEU A 171 -27.40 3.68 4.49
C LEU A 171 -27.68 4.09 5.93
N SER A 172 -28.43 3.30 6.69
CA SER A 172 -28.75 3.59 8.10
C SER A 172 -27.51 3.69 8.99
N GLN A 173 -26.42 3.02 8.63
CA GLN A 173 -25.14 3.07 9.34
C GLN A 173 -24.40 4.40 9.13
N PHE A 174 -24.74 5.13 8.06
CA PHE A 174 -24.12 6.41 7.69
C PHE A 174 -25.07 7.60 7.81
N ALA A 175 -26.32 7.37 8.22
CA ALA A 175 -27.29 8.43 8.42
C ALA A 175 -26.84 9.34 9.57
N ALA A 176 -26.54 10.60 9.25
CA ALA A 176 -26.32 11.62 10.26
C ALA A 176 -27.63 11.84 11.03
N ARG A 177 -27.56 11.75 12.36
CA ARG A 177 -28.65 12.20 13.24
C ARG A 177 -28.65 13.71 13.38
#